data_AF-A0A966D6Q3-F1
#
_entry.id   AF-A0A966D6Q3-F1
#
_cell.length_a   1.000
_cell.length_b   1.000
_cell.length_c   1.000
_cell.angle_alpha   90.00
_cell.angle_beta   90.00
_cell.angle_gamma   90.00
#
_symmetry.space_group_name_H-M   'P 1'
#
loop_
_entity.id
_entity.type
_entity.pdbx_description
1 polymer ?
#
loop_
_entity_poly.entity_id
_entity_poly.type
_entity_poly.pdbx_seq_one_letter_code
_entity_poly.pdbx_strand_id
1 'polypeptide(L)'
;MSVEVVVKVLRENEEISLPEYGTPFSAGADLRASEAAVLLPGERASIPTGLRIELPEGYEAQVRPRSGLAIRHGVTILNAPGTIDSDYRGEIRVLLINHGQEAFTI
;
A
#
# COMPACT_ATOMS: atom_id res chain seq x y z
N MET A 1 13.11 12.86 22.46
CA MET A 1 11.65 12.77 22.63
C MET A 1 11.15 11.72 21.65
N SER A 2 10.44 10.70 22.12
CA SER A 2 9.66 9.79 21.27
C SER A 2 8.24 10.33 21.21
N VAL A 3 7.66 10.41 20.01
CA VAL A 3 6.26 10.76 19.83
C VAL A 3 5.50 9.47 19.53
N GLU A 4 4.47 9.19 20.32
CA GLU A 4 3.56 8.08 20.04
C GLU A 4 2.52 8.54 19.02
N VAL A 5 2.38 7.79 17.93
CA VAL A 5 1.43 8.06 16.85
C VAL A 5 0.48 6.88 16.76
N VAL A 6 -0.77 7.09 17.15
CA VAL A 6 -1.81 6.06 17.09
C VAL A 6 -2.56 6.22 15.77
N VAL A 7 -2.58 5.16 14.97
CA VAL A 7 -3.32 5.09 13.70
C VAL A 7 -4.48 4.12 13.87
N LYS A 8 -5.72 4.57 13.63
CA LYS A 8 -6.85 3.66 13.59
C LYS A 8 -6.94 3.06 12.20
N VAL A 9 -7.12 1.74 12.13
CA VAL A 9 -7.26 1.00 10.88
C VAL A 9 -8.61 0.31 10.88
N LEU A 10 -9.41 0.56 9.85
CA LEU A 10 -10.64 -0.17 9.57
C LEU A 10 -10.40 -1.07 8.37
N ARG A 11 -10.87 -2.32 8.49
CA ARG A 11 -10.90 -3.29 7.41
C ARG A 11 -12.35 -3.55 7.00
N GLU A 12 -12.59 -3.74 5.71
CA GLU A 12 -13.94 -3.93 5.17
C GLU A 12 -14.61 -5.21 5.67
N ASN A 13 -13.84 -6.29 5.85
CA ASN A 13 -14.29 -7.54 6.44
C ASN A 13 -13.11 -8.27 7.13
N GLU A 14 -13.37 -9.42 7.75
CA GLU A 14 -12.36 -10.16 8.52
C GLU A 14 -11.28 -10.87 7.67
N GLU A 15 -11.54 -11.08 6.37
CA GLU A 15 -10.62 -11.70 5.42
C GLU A 15 -9.47 -10.75 5.05
N ILE A 16 -9.72 -9.44 5.14
CA ILE A 16 -8.70 -8.41 4.96
C ILE A 16 -7.75 -8.43 6.16
N SER A 17 -6.48 -8.71 5.89
CA SER A 17 -5.43 -8.69 6.89
C SER A 17 -5.08 -7.25 7.27
N LEU A 18 -4.86 -6.99 8.56
CA LEU A 18 -4.29 -5.73 9.01
C LEU A 18 -2.83 -5.61 8.52
N PRO A 19 -2.32 -4.38 8.31
CA PRO A 19 -0.92 -4.17 7.97
C PRO A 19 0.01 -4.76 9.02
N GLU A 20 1.08 -5.42 8.58
CA GLU A 20 2.06 -6.07 9.47
C GLU A 20 3.46 -5.53 9.23
N TYR A 21 4.18 -5.27 10.33
CA TYR A 21 5.60 -4.96 10.30
C TYR A 21 6.40 -6.26 10.23
N GLY A 22 7.21 -6.43 9.18
CA GLY A 22 7.96 -7.67 8.98
C GLY A 22 9.01 -7.95 10.07
N THR A 23 9.52 -6.92 10.74
CA THR A 23 10.46 -7.02 11.86
C THR A 23 10.22 -5.91 12.88
N PRO A 24 10.71 -6.03 14.13
CA PRO A 24 10.55 -5.01 15.17
C PRO A 24 11.07 -3.61 14.83
N PHE A 25 11.97 -3.51 13.84
CA PHE A 25 12.56 -2.24 13.40
C PHE A 25 12.19 -1.87 11.96
N SER A 26 11.15 -2.51 11.41
CA SER A 26 10.65 -2.16 10.08
C SER A 26 10.05 -0.75 10.09
N ALA A 27 10.45 0.07 9.12
CA ALA A 27 9.97 1.44 8.98
C ALA A 27 8.54 1.52 8.40
N GLY A 28 8.06 0.46 7.76
CA GLY A 28 6.74 0.39 7.15
C GLY A 28 6.09 -0.96 7.37
N ALA A 29 4.76 -0.98 7.31
CA ALA A 29 3.95 -2.18 7.33
C ALA A 29 3.54 -2.56 5.91
N ASP A 30 3.55 -3.86 5.59
CA ASP A 30 3.15 -4.35 4.27
C ASP A 30 1.62 -4.23 4.10
N LEU A 31 1.19 -3.70 2.95
CA LEU A 31 -0.21 -3.70 2.51
C LEU A 31 -0.47 -4.90 1.59
N ARG A 32 -1.68 -5.45 1.64
CA ARG A 32 -2.13 -6.54 0.76
C ARG A 32 -3.28 -6.05 -0.11
N ALA A 33 -3.34 -6.58 -1.34
CA ALA A 33 -4.49 -6.37 -2.20
C ALA A 33 -5.70 -7.13 -1.63
N SER A 34 -6.88 -6.53 -1.70
CA SER A 34 -8.14 -7.20 -1.32
C SER A 34 -8.75 -8.02 -2.47
N GLU A 35 -8.31 -7.77 -3.70
CA GLU A 35 -8.81 -8.42 -4.90
C GLU A 35 -7.64 -8.82 -5.81
N ALA A 36 -7.80 -9.96 -6.49
CA ALA A 36 -6.82 -10.43 -7.46
C ALA A 36 -6.86 -9.60 -8.75
N ALA A 37 -5.71 -9.37 -9.35
CA ALA A 37 -5.60 -8.65 -10.62
C ALA A 37 -4.41 -9.16 -11.43
N VAL A 38 -4.43 -8.94 -12.74
CA VAL A 38 -3.30 -9.19 -13.63
C VAL A 38 -2.92 -7.89 -14.32
N LEU A 39 -1.64 -7.53 -14.27
CA LEU A 39 -1.10 -6.39 -15.01
C LEU A 39 -0.21 -6.91 -16.14
N LEU A 40 -0.60 -6.64 -17.39
CA LEU A 40 0.28 -6.85 -18.53
C LEU A 40 1.41 -5.80 -18.55
N PRO A 41 2.51 -6.04 -19.29
CA PRO A 41 3.56 -5.05 -19.48
C PRO A 41 3.00 -3.69 -19.94
N GLY A 42 3.35 -2.62 -19.21
CA GLY A 42 2.89 -1.25 -19.46
C GLY A 42 1.51 -0.91 -18.88
N GLU A 43 0.77 -1.89 -18.36
CA GLU A 43 -0.53 -1.63 -17.72
C GLU A 43 -0.39 -1.07 -16.31
N ARG A 44 -1.43 -0.34 -15.91
CA ARG A 44 -1.58 0.23 -14.57
C ARG A 44 -3.00 0.01 -14.07
N ALA A 45 -3.15 -0.19 -12.77
CA ALA A 45 -4.45 -0.32 -12.13
C ALA A 45 -4.46 0.30 -10.72
N SER A 46 -5.65 0.69 -10.27
CA SER A 46 -5.91 1.09 -8.89
C SER A 46 -6.32 -0.12 -8.08
N ILE A 47 -5.39 -0.70 -7.33
CA ILE A 47 -5.57 -1.94 -6.59
C ILE A 47 -6.17 -1.63 -5.21
N PRO A 48 -7.36 -2.18 -4.88
CA PRO A 48 -7.97 -2.01 -3.58
C PRO A 48 -7.19 -2.77 -2.49
N THR A 49 -7.23 -2.24 -1.27
CA THR A 49 -6.65 -2.92 -0.09
C THR A 49 -7.74 -3.35 0.90
N GLY A 50 -8.97 -2.85 0.77
CA GLY A 50 -10.03 -3.02 1.75
C GLY A 50 -9.75 -2.31 3.08
N LEU A 51 -8.73 -1.45 3.14
CA LEU A 51 -8.32 -0.73 4.36
C LEU A 51 -8.66 0.75 4.28
N ARG A 52 -9.07 1.31 5.41
CA ARG A 52 -9.19 2.75 5.66
C ARG A 52 -8.41 3.09 6.90
N ILE A 53 -7.81 4.27 6.94
CA ILE A 53 -7.08 4.72 8.12
C ILE A 53 -7.56 6.10 8.59
N GLU A 54 -7.36 6.36 9.87
CA GLU A 54 -7.45 7.67 10.47
C GLU A 54 -6.09 7.99 11.09
N LEU A 55 -5.45 9.02 10.55
CA LEU A 55 -4.19 9.56 11.05
C LEU A 55 -4.48 10.76 11.96
N PRO A 56 -3.64 11.02 12.97
CA PRO A 56 -3.69 12.27 13.73
C PRO A 56 -3.32 13.46 12.83
N GLU A 57 -3.86 14.64 13.16
CA GLU A 57 -3.52 15.89 12.47
C GLU A 57 -2.01 16.18 12.54
N GLY A 58 -1.45 16.73 11.46
CA GLY A 58 -0.02 17.03 11.34
C GLY A 58 0.85 15.85 10.86
N TYR A 59 0.23 14.72 10.50
CA TYR A 59 0.90 13.56 9.94
C TYR A 59 0.37 13.20 8.55
N GLU A 60 1.21 12.55 7.76
CA GLU A 60 0.82 11.83 6.55
C GLU A 60 1.30 10.38 6.65
N ALA A 61 0.62 9.48 5.96
CA ALA A 61 1.17 8.15 5.67
C ALA A 61 1.64 8.10 4.21
N GLN A 62 2.68 7.32 3.96
CA GLN A 62 3.23 7.13 2.63
C GLN A 62 3.17 5.67 2.20
N VAL A 63 2.66 5.42 1.01
CA VAL A 63 2.72 4.11 0.35
C VAL A 63 3.92 4.09 -0.59
N ARG A 64 4.85 3.17 -0.36
CA ARG A 64 6.11 3.05 -1.09
C ARG A 64 6.26 1.68 -1.74
N PRO A 65 6.97 1.58 -2.88
CA PRO A 65 7.18 0.29 -3.56
C PRO A 65 7.94 -0.69 -2.67
N ARG A 66 7.58 -1.99 -2.73
CA ARG A 66 8.41 -3.06 -2.17
C ARG A 66 9.58 -3.32 -3.10
N SER A 67 10.81 -3.16 -2.60
CA SER A 67 12.04 -3.34 -3.39
C SER A 67 12.10 -4.67 -4.12
N GLY A 68 11.62 -5.75 -3.48
CA GLY A 68 11.56 -7.08 -4.06
C GLY A 68 10.66 -7.18 -5.30
N LEU A 69 9.52 -6.49 -5.31
CA LEU A 69 8.64 -6.45 -6.49
C LEU A 69 9.24 -5.63 -7.61
N ALA A 70 9.84 -4.48 -7.26
CA ALA A 70 10.49 -3.60 -8.23
C ALA A 70 11.64 -4.30 -8.96
N ILE A 71 12.56 -4.95 -8.24
CA ILE A 71 13.75 -5.57 -8.86
C ILE A 71 13.43 -6.88 -9.60
N ARG A 72 12.47 -7.69 -9.10
CA ARG A 72 12.19 -9.01 -9.69
C ARG A 72 11.16 -8.97 -10.80
N HIS A 73 10.21 -8.05 -10.74
CA HIS A 73 9.05 -8.04 -11.65
C HIS A 73 8.87 -6.71 -12.39
N GLY A 74 9.65 -5.67 -12.06
CA GLY A 74 9.45 -4.34 -12.62
C GLY A 74 8.14 -3.67 -12.16
N VAL A 75 7.52 -4.19 -11.10
CA VAL A 75 6.26 -3.65 -10.56
C VAL A 75 6.55 -2.60 -9.51
N THR A 76 5.95 -1.42 -9.67
CA THR A 76 6.12 -0.29 -8.75
C THR A 76 4.80 0.44 -8.55
N ILE A 77 4.82 1.43 -7.65
CA ILE A 77 3.71 2.34 -7.42
C ILE A 77 3.90 3.55 -8.34
N LEU A 78 2.90 3.83 -9.19
CA LEU A 78 2.95 4.86 -10.22
C LEU A 78 3.13 6.27 -9.65
N ASN A 79 2.50 6.54 -8.51
CA ASN A 79 2.57 7.83 -7.81
C ASN A 79 3.51 7.77 -6.59
N ALA A 80 4.52 6.90 -6.58
CA ALA A 80 5.41 6.75 -5.43
C ALA A 80 6.21 8.04 -5.10
N PRO A 81 6.31 8.42 -3.80
CA PRO A 81 5.52 7.92 -2.68
C PRO A 81 4.05 8.38 -2.76
N GLY A 82 3.11 7.43 -2.63
CA GLY A 82 1.70 7.76 -2.56
C GLY A 82 1.36 8.38 -1.21
N THR A 83 0.78 9.58 -1.20
CA THR A 83 0.47 10.33 0.04
C THR A 83 -0.94 10.00 0.51
N ILE A 84 -1.10 9.77 1.82
CA ILE A 84 -2.39 9.66 2.50
C ILE A 84 -2.45 10.77 3.55
N ASP A 85 -3.29 11.76 3.30
CA ASP A 85 -3.49 12.92 4.16
C ASP A 85 -4.25 12.56 5.45
N SER A 86 -4.04 13.35 6.51
CA SER A 86 -4.68 13.11 7.81
C SER A 86 -6.21 13.21 7.82
N ASP A 87 -6.80 13.91 6.86
CA ASP A 87 -8.24 14.06 6.68
C ASP A 87 -8.83 13.05 5.67
N TYR A 88 -8.00 12.22 5.04
CA TYR A 88 -8.47 11.18 4.14
C TYR A 88 -9.17 10.06 4.90
N ARG A 89 -10.38 9.70 4.48
CA ARG A 89 -11.19 8.61 5.07
C ARG A 89 -11.65 7.58 4.04
N GLY A 90 -11.19 7.71 2.80
CA GLY A 90 -11.46 6.75 1.75
C GLY A 90 -10.68 5.45 1.93
N GLU A 91 -10.94 4.50 1.04
CA GLU A 91 -10.15 3.28 0.94
C GLU A 91 -8.74 3.59 0.43
N ILE A 92 -7.72 3.03 1.08
CA ILE A 92 -6.36 3.06 0.56
C ILE A 92 -6.33 2.21 -0.70
N ARG A 93 -6.09 2.84 -1.85
CA ARG A 93 -5.90 2.16 -3.13
C ARG A 93 -4.50 2.42 -3.64
N VAL A 94 -3.81 1.36 -4.07
CA VAL A 94 -2.43 1.44 -4.54
C VAL A 94 -2.41 1.48 -6.06
N LEU A 95 -1.84 2.54 -6.64
CA LEU A 95 -1.72 2.67 -8.08
C LEU A 95 -0.51 1.87 -8.55
N LEU A 96 -0.70 0.60 -8.90
CA LEU A 96 0.39 -0.24 -9.42
C LEU A 96 0.57 -0.03 -10.93
N ILE A 97 1.82 -0.11 -11.37
CA ILE A 97 2.22 -0.16 -12.78
C ILE A 97 3.26 -1.27 -12.98
N ASN A 98 3.11 -2.03 -14.06
CA ASN A 98 4.06 -3.06 -14.47
C ASN A 98 5.01 -2.52 -15.55
N HIS A 99 6.26 -2.22 -15.18
CA HIS A 99 7.34 -1.90 -16.12
C HIS A 99 8.16 -3.12 -16.55
N GLY A 100 7.80 -4.32 -16.07
CA GLY A 100 8.39 -5.58 -16.48
C GLY A 100 8.01 -5.99 -17.89
N GLN A 101 8.51 -7.16 -18.31
CA GLN A 101 8.28 -7.72 -19.64
C GLN A 101 7.28 -8.89 -19.64
N GLU A 102 6.86 -9.33 -18.45
CA GLU A 102 5.91 -10.43 -18.26
C GLU A 102 4.64 -9.93 -17.57
N ALA A 103 3.54 -10.67 -17.72
CA ALA A 103 2.34 -10.42 -16.94
C ALA A 103 2.60 -10.65 -15.45
N PHE A 104 2.09 -9.76 -14.59
CA PHE A 104 2.23 -9.88 -13.15
C PHE A 104 0.86 -10.11 -12.51
N THR A 105 0.72 -11.23 -11.79
CA THR A 105 -0.47 -11.56 -11.00
C THR A 105 -0.31 -11.03 -9.59
N ILE A 106 -1.30 -10.26 -9.16
CA ILE A 106 -1.46 -9.69 -7.82
C ILE A 106 -2.36 -10.60 -7.00
#